data_AF-A0A426Q0R1-F1
#
_entry.id   AF-A0A426Q0R1-F1
#
_cell.length_a   1.000
_cell.length_b   1.000
_cell.length_c   1.000
_cell.angle_alpha   90.00
_cell.angle_beta   90.00
_cell.angle_gamma   90.00
#
_symmetry.space_group_name_H-M   'P 1'
#
loop_
_entity.id
_entity.type
_entity.pdbx_description
1 polymer ?
#
loop_
_entity_poly.entity_id
_entity_poly.type
_entity_poly.pdbx_seq_one_letter_code
_entity_poly.pdbx_strand_id
1 'polypeptide(L)'
;MTNTSTPEVRAHTGPDRGGRRPGRRGLVEETTAARLGALRARLEAGTSGGRATAARLRRAVARPAGSVPEVWEITMADLPPELVGRGDDPSAAETAVHVALCLYAVHQQSAAAPMHRRGVGFGEAVRDLAYRSGADLTTSPVIRRFTALVTADSVEEMVWHLRGLVTQMRAAGVPLDYARLAGDLYDVHDHDRRDAVRRAWGRGLYTYRPATDTATDTAPDTATGVTAPGTDPTTTPA
;
A
#
# COMPACT_ATOMS: atom_id res chain seq x y z
N MET A 1 61.60 13.97 35.76
CA MET A 1 61.56 13.51 34.36
C MET A 1 60.21 12.87 34.14
N THR A 2 59.23 13.65 33.69
CA THR A 2 57.83 13.20 33.52
C THR A 2 57.54 13.00 32.04
N ASN A 3 57.09 11.77 31.73
CA ASN A 3 56.73 11.26 30.41
C ASN A 3 55.53 12.02 29.81
N THR A 4 55.61 12.41 28.54
CA THR A 4 54.45 12.81 27.72
C THR A 4 54.20 11.73 26.68
N SER A 5 53.22 10.86 26.93
CA SER A 5 52.71 9.91 25.94
C SER A 5 51.53 10.54 25.19
N THR A 6 51.70 10.74 23.89
CA THR A 6 50.66 11.10 22.92
C THR A 6 49.67 9.94 22.75
N PRO A 7 48.34 10.13 22.80
CA PRO A 7 47.40 9.07 22.45
C PRO A 7 47.16 9.07 20.93
N GLU A 8 47.38 7.89 20.35
CA GLU A 8 47.12 7.55 18.95
C GLU A 8 45.60 7.43 18.73
N VAL A 9 45.05 8.29 17.85
CA VAL A 9 43.63 8.27 17.47
C VAL A 9 43.39 7.04 16.59
N ARG A 10 42.90 5.95 17.21
CA ARG A 10 42.34 4.81 16.47
C ARG A 10 41.04 5.24 15.82
N ALA A 11 41.08 5.37 14.49
CA ALA A 11 39.88 5.48 13.67
C ALA A 11 39.02 4.22 13.85
N HIS A 12 37.98 4.34 14.66
CA HIS A 12 36.82 3.46 14.66
C HIS A 12 36.20 3.44 13.26
N THR A 13 36.49 2.39 12.49
CA THR A 13 35.69 2.00 11.32
C THR A 13 34.27 1.72 11.82
N GLY A 14 33.34 2.62 11.50
CA GLY A 14 31.93 2.42 11.77
C GLY A 14 31.44 1.11 11.12
N PRO A 15 30.44 0.43 11.70
CA PRO A 15 29.94 -0.81 11.15
C PRO A 15 29.40 -0.55 9.74
N ASP A 16 30.01 -1.24 8.79
CA ASP A 16 29.53 -1.44 7.43
C ASP A 16 28.04 -1.81 7.51
N ARG A 17 27.16 -0.91 7.05
CA ARG A 17 25.75 -1.22 6.83
C ARG A 17 25.68 -2.09 5.60
N GLY A 18 26.12 -3.33 5.73
CA GLY A 18 25.97 -4.37 4.72
C GLY A 18 24.50 -4.49 4.37
N GLY A 19 24.10 -3.86 3.26
CA GLY A 19 22.74 -3.89 2.76
C GLY A 19 22.36 -5.33 2.50
N ARG A 20 21.62 -5.94 3.42
CA ARG A 20 21.10 -7.29 3.26
C ARG A 20 20.26 -7.27 1.98
N ARG A 21 20.71 -7.98 0.95
CA ARG A 21 19.94 -8.11 -0.29
C ARG A 21 18.52 -8.55 0.05
N PRO A 22 17.49 -7.89 -0.51
CA PRO A 22 16.12 -8.28 -0.25
C PRO A 22 15.92 -9.74 -0.64
N GLY A 23 15.19 -10.50 0.19
CA GLY A 23 14.74 -11.83 -0.19
C GLY A 23 13.76 -11.76 -1.37
N ARG A 24 13.40 -12.92 -1.96
CA ARG A 24 12.51 -12.96 -3.14
C ARG A 24 11.20 -12.17 -2.98
N ARG A 25 10.57 -12.25 -1.80
CA ARG A 25 9.40 -11.42 -1.46
C ARG A 25 9.69 -9.92 -1.61
N GLY A 26 10.82 -9.45 -1.07
CA GLY A 26 11.24 -8.05 -1.18
C GLY A 26 11.51 -7.64 -2.63
N LEU A 27 12.16 -8.50 -3.42
CA LEU A 27 12.36 -8.26 -4.85
C LEU A 27 11.03 -8.13 -5.61
N VAL A 28 10.02 -8.95 -5.29
CA VAL A 28 8.66 -8.85 -5.85
C VAL A 28 8.04 -7.50 -5.50
N GLU A 29 8.10 -7.08 -4.24
CA GLU A 29 7.54 -5.79 -3.79
C GLU A 29 8.24 -4.61 -4.47
N GLU A 30 9.57 -4.61 -4.54
CA GLU A 30 10.39 -3.56 -5.17
C GLU A 30 10.14 -3.45 -6.67
N THR A 31 10.14 -4.59 -7.37
CA THR A 31 9.86 -4.66 -8.82
C THR A 31 8.46 -4.16 -9.12
N THR A 32 7.48 -4.58 -8.32
CA THR A 32 6.09 -4.13 -8.47
C THR A 32 5.98 -2.63 -8.21
N ALA A 33 6.61 -2.10 -7.15
CA ALA A 33 6.59 -0.67 -6.83
C ALA A 33 7.17 0.18 -7.96
N ALA A 34 8.30 -0.24 -8.54
CA ALA A 34 8.93 0.46 -9.67
C ALA A 34 8.00 0.52 -10.89
N ARG A 35 7.38 -0.61 -11.24
CA ARG A 35 6.44 -0.71 -12.37
C ARG A 35 5.16 0.09 -12.16
N LEU A 36 4.62 0.10 -10.93
CA LEU A 36 3.49 0.94 -10.54
C LEU A 36 3.82 2.43 -10.71
N GLY A 37 5.02 2.85 -10.29
CA GLY A 37 5.50 4.22 -10.47
C GLY A 37 5.57 4.62 -11.94
N ALA A 38 6.16 3.77 -12.79
CA ALA A 38 6.24 4.01 -14.22
C ALA A 38 4.85 4.05 -14.89
N LEU A 39 3.94 3.15 -14.53
CA LEU A 39 2.57 3.12 -15.05
C LEU A 39 1.79 4.37 -14.64
N ARG A 40 1.91 4.76 -13.37
CA ARG A 40 1.28 5.97 -12.83
C ARG A 40 1.77 7.22 -13.57
N ALA A 41 3.08 7.38 -13.75
CA ALA A 41 3.65 8.51 -14.49
C ALA A 41 3.11 8.58 -15.93
N ARG A 42 3.00 7.42 -16.63
CA ARG A 42 2.42 7.35 -17.99
C ARG A 42 0.95 7.76 -18.04
N LEU A 43 0.18 7.45 -16.98
CA LEU A 43 -1.24 7.81 -16.85
C LEU A 43 -1.42 9.29 -16.51
N GLU A 44 -0.63 9.82 -15.59
CA GLU A 44 -0.64 11.24 -15.19
C GLU A 44 -0.23 12.16 -16.35
N ALA A 45 0.72 11.73 -17.18
CA ALA A 45 1.09 12.44 -18.41
C ALA A 45 -0.01 12.44 -19.48
N GLY A 46 -1.15 11.78 -19.27
CA GLY A 46 -2.31 11.81 -20.18
C GLY A 46 -2.10 11.12 -21.53
N THR A 47 -0.97 10.42 -21.71
CA THR A 47 -0.57 9.82 -22.99
C THR A 47 -1.59 8.77 -23.47
N SER A 48 -1.79 8.68 -24.80
CA SER A 48 -2.57 7.61 -25.41
C SER A 48 -1.99 6.23 -25.09
N GLY A 49 -0.65 6.12 -25.09
CA GLY A 49 0.09 4.91 -24.72
C GLY A 49 -0.17 4.46 -23.28
N GLY A 50 -0.13 5.35 -22.29
CA GLY A 50 -0.43 5.02 -20.90
C GLY A 50 -1.85 4.50 -20.71
N ARG A 51 -2.84 5.16 -21.33
CA ARG A 51 -4.25 4.71 -21.31
C ARG A 51 -4.43 3.34 -21.97
N ALA A 52 -3.75 3.10 -23.10
CA ALA A 52 -3.78 1.83 -23.80
C ALA A 52 -3.15 0.69 -22.97
N THR A 53 -2.00 0.92 -22.34
CA THR A 53 -1.34 -0.04 -21.43
C THR A 53 -2.27 -0.42 -20.28
N ALA A 54 -2.87 0.57 -19.60
CA ALA A 54 -3.81 0.28 -18.52
C ALA A 54 -5.07 -0.48 -18.99
N ALA A 55 -5.57 -0.18 -20.20
CA ALA A 55 -6.68 -0.92 -20.78
C ALA A 55 -6.34 -2.39 -21.08
N ARG A 56 -5.12 -2.67 -21.54
CA ARG A 56 -4.62 -4.05 -21.77
C ARG A 56 -4.49 -4.80 -20.44
N LEU A 57 -3.88 -4.19 -19.43
CA LEU A 57 -3.78 -4.76 -18.08
C LEU A 57 -5.15 -5.11 -17.48
N ARG A 58 -6.15 -4.23 -17.61
CA ARG A 58 -7.52 -4.53 -17.14
C ARG A 58 -8.13 -5.76 -17.79
N ARG A 59 -7.86 -5.99 -19.08
CA ARG A 59 -8.34 -7.19 -19.80
C ARG A 59 -7.57 -8.45 -19.39
N ALA A 60 -6.32 -8.30 -18.95
CA ALA A 60 -5.44 -9.41 -18.58
C ALA A 60 -5.60 -9.89 -17.13
N VAL A 61 -6.39 -9.21 -16.28
CA VAL A 61 -6.47 -9.53 -14.83
C VAL A 61 -6.92 -10.96 -14.52
N ALA A 62 -7.79 -11.55 -15.34
CA ALA A 62 -8.27 -12.93 -15.18
C ALA A 62 -7.52 -13.93 -16.06
N ARG A 63 -6.40 -13.50 -16.67
CA ARG A 63 -5.57 -14.34 -17.53
C ARG A 63 -4.28 -14.69 -16.78
N PRO A 64 -3.75 -15.92 -16.93
CA PRO A 64 -2.46 -16.30 -16.35
C PRO A 64 -1.35 -15.33 -16.76
N ALA A 65 -0.38 -15.11 -15.87
CA ALA A 65 0.84 -14.39 -16.23
C ALA A 65 1.51 -15.08 -17.43
N GLY A 66 2.06 -14.30 -18.36
CA GLY A 66 2.67 -14.86 -19.58
C GLY A 66 1.68 -15.23 -20.69
N SER A 67 0.37 -15.32 -20.44
CA SER A 67 -0.59 -15.70 -21.50
C SER A 67 -1.07 -14.55 -22.41
N VAL A 68 -0.78 -13.30 -22.06
CA VAL A 68 -1.25 -12.10 -22.78
C VAL A 68 -0.04 -11.29 -23.27
N PRO A 69 0.38 -11.44 -24.55
CA PRO A 69 1.57 -10.79 -25.08
C PRO A 69 1.57 -9.27 -24.95
N GLU A 70 0.40 -8.63 -25.03
CA GLU A 70 0.27 -7.17 -25.04
C GLU A 70 0.61 -6.51 -23.70
N VAL A 71 0.82 -7.28 -22.63
CA VAL A 71 1.22 -6.78 -21.31
C VAL A 71 2.61 -7.25 -20.87
N TRP A 72 3.30 -8.11 -21.64
CA TRP A 72 4.61 -8.65 -21.26
C TRP A 72 5.66 -7.57 -20.99
N GLU A 73 5.68 -6.49 -21.79
CA GLU A 73 6.60 -5.36 -21.60
C GLU A 73 6.51 -4.78 -20.17
N ILE A 74 5.31 -4.70 -19.59
CA ILE A 74 5.14 -4.12 -18.25
C ILE A 74 5.12 -5.16 -17.13
N THR A 75 4.70 -6.40 -17.41
CA THR A 75 4.59 -7.44 -16.37
C THR A 75 5.81 -8.35 -16.27
N MET A 76 6.65 -8.42 -17.30
CA MET A 76 7.75 -9.40 -17.39
C MET A 76 9.11 -8.79 -17.78
N ALA A 77 9.15 -7.65 -18.49
CA ALA A 77 10.43 -7.06 -18.89
C ALA A 77 11.34 -6.76 -17.69
N ASP A 78 12.60 -7.14 -17.81
CA ASP A 78 13.65 -6.91 -16.81
C ASP A 78 13.29 -7.44 -15.41
N LEU A 79 12.51 -8.52 -15.31
CA LEU A 79 12.35 -9.24 -14.05
C LEU A 79 13.73 -9.68 -13.53
N PRO A 80 14.03 -9.47 -12.23
CA PRO A 80 15.22 -10.04 -11.62
C PRO A 80 15.31 -11.54 -11.91
N PRO A 81 16.49 -12.09 -12.29
CA PRO A 81 16.64 -13.51 -12.61
C PRO A 81 16.18 -14.47 -11.50
N GLU A 82 16.17 -14.00 -10.25
CA GLU A 82 15.67 -14.74 -9.08
C GLU A 82 14.15 -14.91 -9.06
N LEU A 83 13.42 -14.07 -9.80
CA LEU A 83 11.96 -14.06 -9.93
C LEU A 83 11.46 -14.73 -11.21
N VAL A 84 12.33 -14.96 -12.19
CA VAL A 84 11.97 -15.58 -13.47
C VAL A 84 11.72 -17.07 -13.27
N GLY A 85 10.57 -17.54 -13.75
CA GLY A 85 10.21 -18.96 -13.75
C GLY A 85 11.13 -19.79 -14.65
N ARG A 86 11.24 -21.10 -14.36
CA ARG A 86 12.00 -22.06 -15.20
C ARG A 86 11.14 -23.20 -15.75
N GLY A 87 9.86 -23.23 -15.41
CA GLY A 87 8.91 -24.23 -15.88
C GLY A 87 7.97 -23.66 -16.95
N ASP A 88 7.06 -24.50 -17.43
CA ASP A 88 6.06 -24.14 -18.43
C ASP A 88 4.94 -23.24 -17.85
N ASP A 89 4.69 -23.37 -16.54
CA ASP A 89 3.73 -22.54 -15.81
C ASP A 89 4.38 -21.26 -15.24
N PRO A 90 3.63 -20.15 -15.16
CA PRO A 90 4.13 -18.93 -14.56
C PRO A 90 4.48 -19.16 -13.08
N SER A 91 5.64 -18.68 -12.68
CA SER A 91 6.07 -18.73 -11.28
C SER A 91 5.16 -17.90 -10.36
N ALA A 92 5.24 -18.18 -9.07
CA ALA A 92 4.56 -17.39 -8.04
C ALA A 92 4.92 -15.89 -8.12
N ALA A 93 6.17 -15.56 -8.47
CA ALA A 93 6.63 -14.17 -8.58
C ALA A 93 6.04 -13.48 -9.82
N GLU A 94 6.09 -14.14 -10.99
CA GLU A 94 5.47 -13.62 -12.22
C GLU A 94 3.97 -13.41 -12.04
N THR A 95 3.30 -14.38 -11.42
CA THR A 95 1.87 -14.31 -11.09
C THR A 95 1.57 -13.14 -10.17
N ALA A 96 2.32 -12.99 -9.08
CA ALA A 96 2.13 -11.91 -8.11
C ALA A 96 2.26 -10.52 -8.74
N VAL A 97 3.33 -10.28 -9.51
CA VAL A 97 3.56 -8.98 -10.16
C VAL A 97 2.48 -8.70 -11.21
N HIS A 98 2.15 -9.69 -12.04
CA HIS A 98 1.11 -9.57 -13.07
C HIS A 98 -0.24 -9.19 -12.46
N VAL A 99 -0.69 -9.95 -11.45
CA VAL A 99 -1.99 -9.73 -10.79
C VAL A 99 -2.03 -8.37 -10.12
N ALA A 100 -0.98 -7.97 -9.40
CA ALA A 100 -0.94 -6.67 -8.73
C ALA A 100 -1.05 -5.49 -9.72
N LEU A 101 -0.31 -5.54 -10.84
CA LEU A 101 -0.38 -4.51 -11.88
C LEU A 101 -1.75 -4.46 -12.56
N CYS A 102 -2.35 -5.62 -12.82
CA CYS A 102 -3.68 -5.70 -13.42
C CYS A 102 -4.76 -5.16 -12.49
N LEU A 103 -4.72 -5.52 -11.20
CA LEU A 103 -5.65 -5.00 -10.19
C LEU A 103 -5.48 -3.50 -9.98
N TYR A 104 -4.25 -2.99 -9.97
CA TYR A 104 -4.00 -1.55 -9.93
C TYR A 104 -4.60 -0.83 -11.15
N ALA A 105 -4.45 -1.37 -12.35
CA ALA A 105 -5.02 -0.78 -13.57
C ALA A 105 -6.56 -0.76 -13.56
N VAL A 106 -7.20 -1.72 -12.89
CA VAL A 106 -8.64 -1.70 -12.59
C VAL A 106 -8.94 -0.57 -11.61
N HIS A 107 -8.21 -0.52 -10.50
CA HIS A 107 -8.46 0.43 -9.42
C HIS A 107 -8.29 1.89 -9.84
N GLN A 108 -7.21 2.20 -10.56
CA GLN A 108 -6.88 3.56 -10.99
C GLN A 108 -7.79 4.09 -12.09
N GLN A 109 -8.59 3.25 -12.75
CA GLN A 109 -9.44 3.68 -13.86
C GLN A 109 -10.41 4.78 -13.43
N SER A 110 -10.36 5.94 -14.07
CA SER A 110 -11.19 7.11 -13.74
C SER A 110 -11.06 7.63 -12.30
N ALA A 111 -10.05 7.19 -11.54
CA ALA A 111 -9.77 7.71 -10.21
C ALA A 111 -8.91 8.96 -10.32
N ALA A 112 -9.37 10.06 -9.70
CA ALA A 112 -8.62 11.32 -9.66
C ALA A 112 -7.43 11.24 -8.69
N ALA A 113 -7.58 10.51 -7.58
CA ALA A 113 -6.53 10.29 -6.61
C ALA A 113 -5.69 9.04 -6.94
N PRO A 114 -4.42 8.98 -6.51
CA PRO A 114 -3.60 7.77 -6.65
C PRO A 114 -4.15 6.65 -5.77
N MET A 115 -4.51 5.52 -6.39
CA MET A 115 -5.07 4.36 -5.70
C MET A 115 -4.00 3.42 -5.15
N HIS A 116 -2.75 3.57 -5.58
CA HIS A 116 -1.60 2.95 -4.91
C HIS A 116 -1.07 3.88 -3.82
N ARG A 117 -1.15 3.43 -2.56
CA ARG A 117 -0.57 4.15 -1.41
C ARG A 117 0.21 3.19 -0.53
N ARG A 118 1.50 3.46 -0.33
CA ARG A 118 2.35 2.65 0.55
C ARG A 118 1.81 2.67 1.98
N GLY A 119 1.90 1.54 2.66
CA GLY A 119 1.49 1.39 4.06
C GLY A 119 0.03 0.96 4.25
N VAL A 120 -0.86 1.21 3.29
CA VAL A 120 -2.27 0.78 3.38
C VAL A 120 -2.38 -0.70 3.05
N GLY A 121 -2.41 -1.54 4.09
CA GLY A 121 -2.47 -2.99 3.93
C GLY A 121 -3.82 -3.48 3.40
N PHE A 122 -3.85 -4.68 2.81
CA PHE A 122 -5.08 -5.22 2.22
C PHE A 122 -6.22 -5.37 3.24
N GLY A 123 -5.95 -5.93 4.42
CA GLY A 123 -6.96 -6.05 5.49
C GLY A 123 -7.50 -4.70 5.97
N GLU A 124 -6.65 -3.68 6.06
CA GLU A 124 -7.03 -2.32 6.44
C GLU A 124 -7.94 -1.69 5.38
N ALA A 125 -7.59 -1.83 4.09
CA ALA A 125 -8.41 -1.36 2.98
C ALA A 125 -9.79 -2.07 2.95
N VAL A 126 -9.84 -3.38 3.20
CA VAL A 126 -11.11 -4.13 3.28
C VAL A 126 -11.99 -3.61 4.41
N ARG A 127 -11.40 -3.28 5.57
CA ARG A 127 -12.17 -2.71 6.68
C ARG A 127 -12.70 -1.31 6.35
N ASP A 128 -11.85 -0.43 5.82
CA ASP A 128 -12.28 0.93 5.42
C ASP A 128 -13.42 0.85 4.40
N LEU A 129 -13.31 -0.06 3.43
CA LEU A 129 -14.40 -0.35 2.50
C LEU A 129 -15.68 -0.82 3.21
N ALA A 130 -15.58 -1.73 4.17
CA ALA A 130 -16.75 -2.21 4.93
C ALA A 130 -17.41 -1.09 5.74
N TYR A 131 -16.60 -0.24 6.39
CA TYR A 131 -17.07 0.91 7.15
C TYR A 131 -17.79 1.93 6.25
N ARG A 132 -17.19 2.30 5.12
CA ARG A 132 -17.81 3.22 4.13
C ARG A 132 -19.09 2.66 3.50
N SER A 133 -19.24 1.34 3.50
CA SER A 133 -20.46 0.68 3.01
C SER A 133 -21.62 0.73 4.02
N GLY A 134 -21.39 1.21 5.25
CA GLY A 134 -22.40 1.30 6.32
C GLY A 134 -22.89 -0.07 6.84
N ALA A 135 -22.22 -1.16 6.47
CA ALA A 135 -22.59 -2.51 6.85
C ALA A 135 -21.85 -2.96 8.11
N ASP A 136 -22.55 -3.61 9.03
CA ASP A 136 -21.90 -4.33 10.13
C ASP A 136 -20.96 -5.41 9.57
N LEU A 137 -19.79 -5.58 10.19
CA LEU A 137 -18.79 -6.55 9.77
C LEU A 137 -19.35 -7.99 9.76
N THR A 138 -20.36 -8.28 10.58
CA THR A 138 -20.99 -9.60 10.66
C THR A 138 -21.88 -9.93 9.45
N THR A 139 -22.48 -8.93 8.80
CA THR A 139 -23.43 -9.11 7.69
C THR A 139 -22.90 -8.58 6.35
N SER A 140 -21.76 -7.87 6.39
CA SER A 140 -21.20 -7.17 5.25
C SER A 140 -20.86 -8.11 4.07
N PRO A 141 -21.39 -7.83 2.86
CA PRO A 141 -20.96 -8.52 1.63
C PRO A 141 -19.48 -8.40 1.32
N VAL A 142 -18.84 -7.33 1.80
CA VAL A 142 -17.39 -7.13 1.72
C VAL A 142 -16.68 -8.20 2.55
N ILE A 143 -17.13 -8.43 3.78
CA ILE A 143 -16.54 -9.41 4.69
C ILE A 143 -16.79 -10.83 4.19
N ARG A 144 -17.98 -11.17 3.70
CA ARG A 144 -18.22 -12.50 3.10
C ARG A 144 -17.26 -12.78 1.94
N ARG A 145 -17.02 -11.79 1.07
CA ARG A 145 -16.09 -11.93 -0.06
C ARG A 145 -14.63 -12.01 0.41
N PHE A 146 -14.27 -11.28 1.46
CA PHE A 146 -12.97 -11.41 2.08
C PHE A 146 -12.78 -12.80 2.70
N THR A 147 -13.79 -13.36 3.36
CA THR A 147 -13.75 -14.73 3.88
C THR A 147 -13.55 -15.74 2.74
N ALA A 148 -14.32 -15.62 1.66
CA ALA A 148 -14.16 -16.48 0.48
C ALA A 148 -12.75 -16.36 -0.14
N LEU A 149 -12.21 -15.13 -0.20
CA LEU A 149 -10.84 -14.90 -0.66
C LEU A 149 -9.80 -15.63 0.21
N VAL A 150 -9.90 -15.54 1.54
CA VAL A 150 -8.90 -16.19 2.40
C VAL A 150 -9.03 -17.71 2.36
N THR A 151 -10.19 -18.26 2.08
CA THR A 151 -10.41 -19.72 1.93
C THR A 151 -10.20 -20.23 0.50
N ALA A 152 -9.98 -19.36 -0.48
CA ALA A 152 -9.87 -19.75 -1.90
C ALA A 152 -8.71 -20.73 -2.13
N ASP A 153 -8.98 -21.86 -2.77
CA ASP A 153 -8.02 -22.97 -2.93
C ASP A 153 -7.32 -22.99 -4.29
N SER A 154 -7.64 -22.02 -5.14
CA SER A 154 -6.93 -21.78 -6.39
C SER A 154 -6.54 -20.32 -6.56
N VAL A 155 -5.51 -20.09 -7.37
CA VAL A 155 -5.08 -18.73 -7.77
C VAL A 155 -6.18 -18.01 -8.52
N GLU A 156 -6.90 -18.72 -9.39
CA GLU A 156 -8.01 -18.15 -10.17
C GLU A 156 -9.14 -17.64 -9.28
N GLU A 157 -9.57 -18.45 -8.32
CA GLU A 157 -10.59 -18.07 -7.32
C GLU A 157 -10.13 -16.89 -6.46
N MET A 158 -8.87 -16.91 -6.02
CA MET A 158 -8.27 -15.81 -5.27
C MET A 158 -8.31 -14.50 -6.08
N VAL A 159 -7.88 -14.54 -7.35
CA VAL A 159 -7.88 -13.38 -8.25
C VAL A 159 -9.31 -12.88 -8.51
N TRP A 160 -10.27 -13.80 -8.65
CA TRP A 160 -11.68 -13.46 -8.81
C TRP A 160 -12.21 -12.63 -7.62
N HIS A 161 -11.99 -13.11 -6.39
CA HIS A 161 -12.41 -12.39 -5.19
C HIS A 161 -11.66 -11.07 -5.00
N LEU A 162 -10.35 -11.04 -5.25
CA LEU A 162 -9.55 -9.81 -5.21
C LEU A 162 -10.07 -8.76 -6.18
N ARG A 163 -10.36 -9.14 -7.42
CA ARG A 163 -10.92 -8.23 -8.42
C ARG A 163 -12.26 -7.65 -7.96
N GLY A 164 -13.12 -8.48 -7.37
CA GLY A 164 -14.39 -8.03 -6.81
C GLY A 164 -14.22 -7.02 -5.67
N LEU A 165 -13.26 -7.24 -4.76
CA LEU A 165 -12.95 -6.32 -3.67
C LEU A 165 -12.33 -5.02 -4.19
N VAL A 166 -11.36 -5.09 -5.10
CA VAL A 166 -10.72 -3.91 -5.71
C VAL A 166 -11.73 -3.07 -6.49
N THR A 167 -12.72 -3.69 -7.14
CA THR A 167 -13.79 -2.96 -7.84
C THR A 167 -14.65 -2.15 -6.85
N GLN A 168 -14.94 -2.74 -5.68
CA GLN A 168 -15.66 -2.03 -4.61
C GLN A 168 -14.80 -0.93 -3.97
N MET A 169 -13.50 -1.20 -3.73
CA MET A 169 -12.54 -0.20 -3.24
C MET A 169 -12.46 1.00 -4.18
N ARG A 170 -12.41 0.75 -5.50
CA ARG A 170 -12.46 1.80 -6.53
C ARG A 170 -13.70 2.67 -6.41
N ALA A 171 -14.88 2.06 -6.28
CA ALA A 171 -16.14 2.80 -6.16
C ALA A 171 -16.16 3.67 -4.89
N ALA A 172 -15.56 3.17 -3.79
CA ALA A 172 -15.49 3.87 -2.52
C ALA A 172 -14.28 4.81 -2.37
N GLY A 173 -13.34 4.84 -3.34
CA GLY A 173 -12.11 5.62 -3.26
C GLY A 173 -11.17 5.17 -2.13
N VAL A 174 -11.10 3.87 -1.85
CA VAL A 174 -10.26 3.29 -0.79
C VAL A 174 -8.92 2.85 -1.40
N PRO A 175 -7.76 3.44 -1.03
CA PRO A 175 -6.47 3.10 -1.62
C PRO A 175 -5.91 1.76 -1.12
N LEU A 176 -4.88 1.24 -1.79
CA LEU A 176 -4.22 -0.01 -1.43
C LEU A 176 -2.71 0.00 -1.74
N ASP A 177 -1.90 -0.63 -0.89
CA ASP A 177 -0.49 -0.91 -1.17
C ASP A 177 -0.35 -2.13 -2.08
N TYR A 178 -0.40 -1.90 -3.39
CA TYR A 178 -0.22 -2.93 -4.42
C TYR A 178 1.17 -3.58 -4.44
N ALA A 179 2.22 -2.89 -3.98
CA ALA A 179 3.54 -3.49 -3.89
C ALA A 179 3.54 -4.54 -2.77
N ARG A 180 3.04 -4.19 -1.59
CA ARG A 180 2.84 -5.14 -0.49
C ARG A 180 1.89 -6.27 -0.87
N LEU A 181 0.79 -5.97 -1.58
CA LEU A 181 -0.12 -7.01 -2.08
C LEU A 181 0.61 -8.01 -2.98
N ALA A 182 1.53 -7.57 -3.85
CA ALA A 182 2.32 -8.49 -4.66
C ALA A 182 3.22 -9.40 -3.79
N GLY A 183 3.84 -8.86 -2.74
CA GLY A 183 4.58 -9.68 -1.76
C GLY A 183 3.68 -10.73 -1.08
N ASP A 184 2.48 -10.33 -0.67
CA ASP A 184 1.50 -11.22 -0.05
C ASP A 184 1.02 -12.30 -1.04
N LEU A 185 0.78 -11.94 -2.31
CA LEU A 185 0.44 -12.87 -3.38
C LEU A 185 1.58 -13.83 -3.69
N TYR A 186 2.84 -13.39 -3.61
CA TYR A 186 3.98 -14.28 -3.78
C TYR A 186 4.05 -15.33 -2.67
N ASP A 187 3.78 -14.92 -1.42
CA ASP A 187 3.82 -15.79 -0.26
C ASP A 187 2.64 -16.76 -0.19
N VAL A 188 1.47 -16.41 -0.72
CA VAL A 188 0.26 -17.27 -0.65
C VAL A 188 0.41 -18.58 -1.42
N HIS A 189 1.33 -18.64 -2.40
CA HIS A 189 1.64 -19.85 -3.16
C HIS A 189 2.42 -20.88 -2.33
N ASP A 190 3.05 -20.45 -1.24
CA ASP A 190 3.77 -21.32 -0.32
C ASP A 190 2.87 -21.67 0.85
N HIS A 191 2.60 -22.96 1.05
CA HIS A 191 1.68 -23.45 2.07
C HIS A 191 2.07 -22.96 3.47
N ASP A 192 3.37 -22.91 3.79
CA ASP A 192 3.86 -22.51 5.11
C ASP A 192 3.73 -21.00 5.34
N ARG A 193 3.77 -20.21 4.26
CA ARG A 193 3.63 -18.74 4.33
C ARG A 193 2.19 -18.25 4.18
N ARG A 194 1.30 -19.04 3.57
CA ARG A 194 -0.13 -18.70 3.34
C ARG A 194 -0.84 -18.28 4.62
N ASP A 195 -0.62 -18.99 5.73
CA ASP A 195 -1.25 -18.65 7.01
C ASP A 195 -0.70 -17.38 7.65
N ALA A 196 0.57 -17.04 7.39
CA ALA A 196 1.14 -15.76 7.79
C ALA A 196 0.47 -14.58 7.06
N VAL A 197 0.24 -14.73 5.75
CA VAL A 197 -0.49 -13.72 4.94
C VAL A 197 -1.92 -13.55 5.43
N ARG A 198 -2.67 -14.65 5.59
CA ARG A 198 -4.05 -14.63 6.11
C ARG A 198 -4.12 -13.95 7.47
N ARG A 199 -3.19 -14.25 8.38
CA ARG A 199 -3.10 -13.62 9.70
C ARG A 199 -2.79 -12.13 9.60
N ALA A 200 -1.89 -11.72 8.70
CA ALA A 200 -1.59 -10.31 8.47
C ALA A 200 -2.81 -9.54 7.96
N TRP A 201 -3.56 -10.12 7.01
CA TRP A 201 -4.80 -9.54 6.52
C TRP A 201 -5.88 -9.49 7.60
N GLY A 202 -6.06 -10.56 8.38
CA GLY A 202 -6.98 -10.59 9.52
C GLY A 202 -6.65 -9.53 10.58
N ARG A 203 -5.37 -9.32 10.90
CA ARG A 203 -4.94 -8.24 11.80
C ARG A 203 -5.27 -6.87 11.23
N GLY A 204 -5.01 -6.63 9.94
CA GLY A 204 -5.38 -5.38 9.27
C GLY A 204 -6.89 -5.09 9.34
N LEU A 205 -7.70 -6.15 9.20
CA LEU A 205 -9.16 -6.07 9.23
C LEU A 205 -9.72 -5.84 10.64
N TYR A 206 -9.24 -6.58 11.65
CA TYR A 206 -9.88 -6.62 12.97
C TYR A 206 -9.13 -5.87 14.08
N THR A 207 -7.82 -5.64 13.96
CA THR A 207 -7.01 -5.14 15.08
C THR A 207 -6.54 -3.70 14.93
N TYR A 208 -6.66 -3.09 13.76
CA TYR A 208 -6.16 -1.74 13.60
C TYR A 208 -7.04 -0.73 14.36
N ARG A 209 -6.43 0.04 15.24
CA ARG A 209 -7.01 1.21 15.87
C ARG A 209 -6.64 2.40 14.99
N PRO A 210 -7.56 3.29 14.60
CA PRO A 210 -7.16 4.49 13.89
C PRO A 210 -6.05 5.17 14.70
N ALA A 211 -4.95 5.51 14.04
CA ALA A 211 -4.14 6.60 14.54
C ALA A 211 -5.13 7.76 14.66
N THR A 212 -5.44 8.16 15.90
CA THR A 212 -6.16 9.38 16.16
C THR A 212 -5.51 10.43 15.30
N ASP A 213 -6.31 11.07 14.43
CA ASP A 213 -5.96 12.39 13.93
C ASP A 213 -5.41 13.12 15.15
N THR A 214 -4.13 13.47 15.09
CA THR A 214 -3.58 14.43 16.04
C THR A 214 -4.26 15.72 15.66
N ALA A 215 -5.49 15.89 16.15
CA ALA A 215 -6.15 17.16 16.30
C ALA A 215 -5.16 17.96 17.14
N THR A 216 -4.33 18.73 16.44
CA THR A 216 -3.76 19.93 17.00
C THR A 216 -4.94 20.87 17.15
N ASP A 217 -5.75 20.62 18.18
CA ASP A 217 -6.61 21.62 18.79
C ASP A 217 -5.67 22.55 19.55
N THR A 218 -4.99 23.43 18.82
CA THR A 218 -4.54 24.68 19.41
C THR A 218 -5.75 25.60 19.38
N ALA A 219 -6.55 25.50 20.44
CA ALA A 219 -7.56 26.49 20.77
C ALA A 219 -6.91 27.89 20.77
N PRO A 220 -7.56 28.92 20.22
CA PRO A 220 -7.11 30.29 20.38
C PRO A 220 -7.40 30.74 21.81
N ASP A 221 -6.34 31.04 22.55
CA ASP A 221 -6.37 31.72 23.83
C ASP A 221 -6.99 33.11 23.64
N THR A 222 -8.27 33.25 23.99
CA THR A 222 -8.93 34.56 24.06
C THR A 222 -8.88 35.00 25.52
N ALA A 223 -7.76 35.62 25.91
CA ALA A 223 -7.66 36.37 27.14
C ALA A 223 -8.51 37.64 27.02
N THR A 224 -9.70 37.59 27.60
CA THR A 224 -10.60 38.72 27.81
C THR A 224 -9.88 39.81 28.61
N GLY A 225 -9.64 40.95 27.96
CA GLY A 225 -9.15 42.16 28.61
C GLY A 225 -10.15 42.65 29.67
N VAL A 226 -9.68 42.69 30.91
CA VAL A 226 -10.35 43.34 32.04
C VAL A 226 -10.28 44.86 31.84
N THR A 227 -11.43 45.50 31.66
CA THR A 227 -11.58 46.96 31.76
C THR A 227 -11.83 47.33 33.21
N ALA A 228 -10.90 48.05 33.81
CA ALA A 228 -11.07 48.74 35.09
C ALA A 228 -11.82 50.06 34.87
N PRO A 229 -12.75 50.47 35.76
CA PRO A 229 -13.15 51.85 35.89
C PRO A 229 -12.41 52.48 37.08
N GLY A 230 -11.47 53.37 36.77
CA GLY A 230 -10.91 54.32 37.73
C GLY A 230 -11.39 55.72 37.37
N THR A 231 -12.34 56.26 38.12
CA THR A 231 -12.62 57.70 38.17
C THR A 231 -12.31 58.17 39.58
N ASP A 232 -11.20 58.88 39.70
CA ASP A 232 -10.80 59.60 40.90
C ASP A 232 -11.69 60.85 41.14
N PRO A 233 -11.69 61.40 42.38
CA PRO A 233 -12.74 62.28 42.84
C PRO A 233 -12.35 63.77 42.93
N THR A 234 -13.40 64.58 43.08
CA THR A 234 -13.48 65.89 43.78
C THR A 234 -12.91 67.13 43.09
N THR A 235 -13.75 68.16 42.87
CA THR A 235 -13.85 69.41 43.70
C THR A 235 -14.33 70.62 42.86
N THR A 236 -15.55 71.09 43.13
CA THR A 236 -16.07 72.49 43.05
C THR A 236 -15.14 73.48 43.79
N PRO A 237 -15.08 74.83 43.63
CA PRO A 237 -16.07 75.82 43.13
C PRO A 237 -15.52 76.93 42.20
N ALA A 238 -16.44 77.85 41.84
CA ALA A 238 -16.30 79.30 41.58
C ALA A 238 -15.26 79.79 40.55
#